data_AF-A0A142CTM3-F1
#
_entry.id   AF-A0A142CTM3-F1
#
_cell.length_a   1.000
_cell.length_b   1.000
_cell.length_c   1.000
_cell.angle_alpha   90.00
_cell.angle_beta   90.00
_cell.angle_gamma   90.00
#
_symmetry.space_group_name_H-M   'P 1'
#
loop_
_entity.id
_entity.type
_entity.pdbx_description
1 polymer ?
#
loop_
_entity_poly.entity_id
_entity_poly.type
_entity_poly.pdbx_seq_one_letter_code
_entity_poly.pdbx_strand_id
1 'polypeptide(L)'
;MYQVKKSRAGYIFDKPRERIAFMFLTDGTYFMYHDEKVLCYSTKPVEVSREELEEFEKSGEPPELIKRVKAGKYPENCVVKELPPIDDDLAPLDPNRKCVILFTGFQDTVIDYVECNGETLAVARLIGEPEKICRFAGKSNYKVAAVKLKRNEPCLTREEFLKKVEECRK
;
A
#
# COMPACT_ATOMS: atom_id res chain seq x y z
N MET A 1 11.04 -2.20 12.74
CA MET A 1 10.35 -3.50 12.93
C MET A 1 8.99 -3.41 12.24
N TYR A 2 8.41 -4.51 11.74
CA TYR A 2 7.06 -4.47 11.13
C TYR A 2 6.00 -4.31 12.21
N GLN A 3 4.95 -3.56 11.92
CA GLN A 3 3.70 -3.64 12.65
C GLN A 3 2.94 -4.86 12.15
N VAL A 4 2.64 -5.81 13.03
CA VAL A 4 1.98 -7.07 12.64
C VAL A 4 0.50 -7.02 13.02
N LYS A 5 -0.36 -7.39 12.07
CA LYS A 5 -1.79 -7.66 12.29
C LYS A 5 -2.04 -9.11 11.90
N LYS A 6 -2.59 -9.90 12.83
CA LYS A 6 -2.88 -11.32 12.59
C LYS A 6 -4.34 -11.63 12.87
N SER A 7 -4.87 -12.58 12.09
CA SER A 7 -6.20 -13.14 12.23
C SER A 7 -6.20 -14.59 11.78
N ARG A 8 -7.33 -15.30 11.96
CA ARG A 8 -7.49 -16.65 11.40
C ARG A 8 -7.37 -16.69 9.87
N ALA A 9 -7.63 -15.56 9.20
CA ALA A 9 -7.62 -15.44 7.75
C ALA A 9 -6.24 -15.03 7.19
N GLY A 10 -5.25 -14.69 8.02
CA GLY A 10 -3.96 -14.25 7.52
C GLY A 10 -3.16 -13.33 8.42
N TYR A 11 -1.98 -12.95 7.92
CA TYR A 11 -0.99 -12.09 8.55
C TYR A 11 -0.71 -10.88 7.66
N ILE A 12 -0.59 -9.69 8.25
CA ILE A 12 -0.17 -8.47 7.57
C ILE A 12 0.99 -7.88 8.34
N PHE A 13 2.12 -7.72 7.67
CA PHE A 13 3.32 -7.07 8.15
C PHE A 13 3.42 -5.71 7.46
N ASP A 14 3.18 -4.66 8.21
CA ASP A 14 3.15 -3.28 7.74
C ASP A 14 4.43 -2.53 8.15
N LYS A 15 5.04 -1.85 7.19
CA LYS A 15 5.92 -0.68 7.36
C LYS A 15 5.27 0.49 6.62
N PRO A 16 5.70 1.74 6.86
CA PRO A 16 5.00 2.86 6.25
C PRO A 16 4.95 2.81 4.72
N ARG A 17 5.99 2.28 4.07
CA ARG A 17 6.05 2.17 2.60
C ARG A 17 6.28 0.76 2.10
N GLU A 18 6.03 -0.23 2.95
CA GLU A 18 6.15 -1.62 2.56
C GLU A 18 5.10 -2.45 3.28
N ARG A 19 4.42 -3.32 2.56
CA ARG A 19 3.48 -4.28 3.15
C ARG A 19 3.78 -5.66 2.62
N ILE A 20 3.72 -6.63 3.52
CA ILE A 20 3.65 -8.03 3.19
C ILE A 20 2.37 -8.58 3.81
N ALA A 21 1.46 -9.10 3.00
CA ALA A 21 0.25 -9.75 3.46
C ALA A 21 0.24 -11.21 3.02
N PHE A 22 -0.04 -12.11 3.95
CA PHE A 22 -0.28 -13.53 3.72
C PHE A 22 -1.75 -13.82 4.05
N MET A 23 -2.47 -14.41 3.11
CA MET A 23 -3.89 -14.72 3.22
C MET A 23 -4.06 -16.24 3.20
N PHE A 24 -4.70 -16.79 4.23
CA PHE A 24 -4.98 -18.22 4.32
C PHE A 24 -6.36 -18.50 3.73
N LEU A 25 -6.38 -19.04 2.52
CA LEU A 25 -7.59 -19.50 1.84
C LEU A 25 -7.73 -21.02 1.96
N THR A 26 -8.86 -21.56 1.51
CA THR A 26 -9.17 -22.99 1.62
C THR A 26 -8.21 -23.89 0.83
N ASP A 27 -7.66 -23.38 -0.26
CA ASP A 27 -6.75 -24.07 -1.19
C ASP A 27 -5.27 -23.77 -0.91
N GLY A 28 -4.96 -22.89 0.06
CA GLY A 28 -3.60 -22.63 0.51
C GLY A 28 -3.33 -21.16 0.87
N THR A 29 -2.04 -20.83 1.01
CA THR A 29 -1.61 -19.48 1.38
C THR A 29 -1.34 -18.64 0.14
N TYR A 30 -1.96 -17.47 0.05
CA TYR A 30 -1.67 -16.46 -0.96
C TYR A 30 -0.85 -15.33 -0.34
N PHE A 31 -0.09 -14.59 -1.15
CA PHE A 31 0.63 -13.43 -0.64
C PHE A 31 0.50 -12.20 -1.54
N MET A 32 0.68 -11.05 -0.92
CA MET A 32 0.89 -9.76 -1.57
C MET A 32 2.09 -9.10 -0.92
N TYR A 33 2.97 -8.57 -1.75
CA TYR A 33 4.07 -7.72 -1.35
C TYR A 33 3.99 -6.41 -2.12
N HIS A 34 4.20 -5.29 -1.44
CA HIS A 34 4.59 -4.07 -2.12
C HIS A 34 5.64 -3.30 -1.34
N ASP A 35 6.47 -2.55 -2.06
CA ASP A 35 7.34 -1.50 -1.53
C ASP A 35 7.02 -0.16 -2.21
N GLU A 36 8.03 0.71 -2.36
CA GLU A 36 7.92 2.00 -3.03
C GLU A 36 7.86 1.90 -4.56
N LYS A 37 8.29 0.77 -5.13
CA LYS A 37 8.54 0.61 -6.56
C LYS A 37 7.72 -0.51 -7.19
N VAL A 38 7.44 -1.56 -6.43
CA VAL A 38 6.89 -2.79 -6.99
C VAL A 38 5.73 -3.27 -6.14
N LEU A 39 4.71 -3.78 -6.83
CA LEU A 39 3.68 -4.62 -6.30
C LEU A 39 3.83 -6.04 -6.90
N CYS A 40 3.80 -7.07 -6.05
CA CYS A 40 3.71 -8.49 -6.43
C CYS A 40 2.53 -9.09 -5.67
N TYR A 41 1.61 -9.78 -6.34
CA TYR A 41 0.60 -10.59 -5.66
C TYR A 41 0.43 -11.93 -6.35
N SER A 42 0.31 -13.00 -5.57
CA SER A 42 0.19 -14.36 -6.10
C SER A 42 -1.22 -14.61 -6.63
N THR A 43 -1.29 -15.28 -7.78
CA THR A 43 -2.54 -15.76 -8.40
C THR A 43 -2.83 -17.23 -8.09
N LYS A 44 -1.88 -17.91 -7.44
CA LYS A 44 -1.99 -19.27 -6.93
C LYS A 44 -1.42 -19.33 -5.50
N PRO A 45 -1.69 -20.39 -4.72
CA PRO A 45 -1.04 -20.58 -3.44
C PRO A 45 0.49 -20.61 -3.58
N VAL A 46 1.17 -20.11 -2.56
CA VAL A 46 2.63 -20.13 -2.43
C VAL A 46 3.04 -21.06 -1.31
N GLU A 47 4.22 -21.64 -1.45
CA GLU A 47 4.84 -22.47 -0.42
C GLU A 47 5.43 -21.58 0.67
N VAL A 48 4.64 -21.35 1.71
CA VAL A 48 5.06 -20.71 2.96
C VAL A 48 4.25 -21.30 4.10
N SER A 49 4.96 -21.81 5.11
CA SER A 49 4.36 -22.42 6.29
C SER A 49 3.91 -21.37 7.30
N ARG A 50 3.04 -21.76 8.24
CA ARG A 50 2.64 -20.84 9.33
C ARG A 50 3.77 -20.62 10.31
N GLU A 51 4.57 -21.65 10.53
CA GLU A 51 5.76 -21.65 11.38
C GLU A 51 6.77 -20.60 10.89
N GLU A 52 7.01 -20.50 9.57
CA GLU A 52 7.83 -19.43 8.99
C GLU A 52 7.28 -18.03 9.26
N LEU A 53 5.96 -17.85 9.21
CA LEU A 53 5.32 -16.56 9.47
C LEU A 53 5.35 -16.17 10.95
N GLU A 54 5.22 -17.15 11.84
CA GLU A 54 5.39 -16.96 13.28
C GLU A 54 6.84 -16.64 13.65
N GLU A 55 7.80 -17.28 13.00
CA GLU A 55 9.22 -16.98 13.18
C GLU A 55 9.56 -15.58 12.65
N PHE A 56 9.00 -15.18 11.51
CA PHE A 56 9.14 -13.82 11.00
C PHE A 56 8.56 -12.78 11.96
N GLU A 57 7.40 -13.04 12.58
CA GLU A 57 6.82 -12.17 13.60
C GLU A 57 7.77 -12.00 14.80
N LYS A 58 8.42 -13.08 15.26
CA LYS A 58 9.31 -13.08 16.43
C LYS A 58 10.69 -12.48 16.16
N SER A 59 11.34 -12.91 15.07
CA SER A 59 12.72 -12.56 14.74
C SER A 59 12.83 -11.27 13.93
N GLY A 60 11.78 -10.92 13.18
CA GLY A 60 11.82 -9.87 12.17
C GLY A 60 12.56 -10.26 10.89
N GLU A 61 13.05 -11.50 10.79
CA GLU A 61 13.71 -12.02 9.59
C GLU A 61 12.67 -12.51 8.57
N PRO A 62 12.60 -11.92 7.36
CA PRO A 62 11.59 -12.32 6.38
C PRO A 62 11.78 -13.77 5.92
N PRO A 63 10.69 -14.49 5.62
CA PRO A 63 10.78 -15.84 5.06
C PRO A 63 11.46 -15.81 3.69
N GLU A 64 12.00 -16.95 3.25
CA GLU A 64 12.83 -17.04 2.04
C GLU A 64 12.08 -16.53 0.79
N LEU A 65 10.77 -16.79 0.72
CA LEU A 65 9.91 -16.24 -0.32
C LEU A 65 10.03 -14.71 -0.43
N ILE A 66 9.97 -14.00 0.69
CA ILE A 66 10.03 -12.54 0.71
C ILE A 66 11.44 -12.03 0.43
N LYS A 67 12.48 -12.73 0.92
CA LYS A 67 13.87 -12.42 0.57
C LYS A 67 14.10 -12.47 -0.94
N ARG A 68 13.60 -13.51 -1.61
CA ARG A 68 13.66 -13.65 -3.08
C ARG A 68 12.90 -12.54 -3.80
N VAL A 69 11.66 -12.25 -3.38
CA VAL A 69 10.84 -11.17 -3.96
C VAL A 69 11.55 -9.81 -3.86
N LYS A 70 12.15 -9.50 -2.71
CA LYS A 70 12.95 -8.27 -2.51
C LYS A 70 14.21 -8.21 -3.36
N ALA A 71 14.77 -9.36 -3.73
CA ALA A 71 15.89 -9.46 -4.66
C ALA A 71 15.45 -9.44 -6.14
N GLY A 72 14.17 -9.16 -6.44
CA GLY A 72 13.63 -9.14 -7.80
C GLY A 72 13.34 -10.52 -8.39
N LYS A 73 13.40 -11.58 -7.58
CA LYS A 73 13.09 -12.95 -7.99
C LYS A 73 11.66 -13.30 -7.59
N TYR A 74 10.72 -12.97 -8.46
CA TYR A 74 9.30 -13.18 -8.22
C TYR A 74 8.87 -14.62 -8.53
N PRO A 75 7.93 -15.21 -7.77
CA PRO A 75 7.30 -16.47 -8.14
C PRO A 75 6.63 -16.37 -9.52
N GLU A 76 6.64 -17.46 -10.30
CA GLU A 76 6.06 -17.47 -11.66
C GLU A 76 4.56 -17.13 -11.69
N ASN A 77 3.85 -17.42 -10.59
CA ASN A 77 2.44 -17.13 -10.41
C ASN A 77 2.15 -15.72 -9.84
N CYS A 78 3.16 -14.85 -9.71
CA CYS A 78 2.97 -13.48 -9.23
C CYS A 78 2.61 -12.56 -10.39
N VAL A 79 1.55 -11.76 -10.23
CA VAL A 79 1.39 -10.55 -11.05
C VAL A 79 2.29 -9.48 -10.46
N VAL A 80 3.20 -8.97 -11.27
CA VAL A 80 4.16 -7.92 -10.89
C VAL A 80 3.80 -6.63 -11.61
N LYS A 81 3.74 -5.52 -10.88
CA LYS A 81 3.48 -4.18 -11.41
C LYS A 81 4.47 -3.19 -10.83
N GLU A 82 4.93 -2.27 -11.67
CA GLU A 82 5.65 -1.09 -11.20
C GLU A 82 4.66 -0.09 -10.61
N LEU A 83 4.98 0.44 -9.43
CA LEU A 83 4.21 1.48 -8.77
C LEU A 83 4.64 2.86 -9.31
N PRO A 84 3.72 3.83 -9.36
CA PRO A 84 4.11 5.19 -9.70
C PRO A 84 5.10 5.73 -8.66
N PRO A 85 6.01 6.64 -9.06
CA PRO A 85 7.03 7.19 -8.17
C PRO A 85 6.35 7.87 -6.99
N ILE A 86 6.92 7.87 -5.80
CA ILE A 86 6.29 8.45 -4.62
C ILE A 86 5.87 9.93 -4.84
N ASP A 87 4.67 10.31 -4.40
CA ASP A 87 4.21 11.70 -4.49
C ASP A 87 4.78 12.52 -3.32
N ASP A 88 5.63 13.50 -3.62
CA ASP A 88 6.35 14.27 -2.60
C ASP A 88 5.54 15.42 -1.98
N ASP A 89 4.30 15.69 -2.42
CA ASP A 89 3.51 16.81 -1.89
C ASP A 89 3.22 16.63 -0.38
N LEU A 90 3.21 15.40 0.12
CA LEU A 90 3.01 15.06 1.54
C LEU A 90 4.31 14.89 2.35
N ALA A 91 5.48 14.88 1.69
CA ALA A 91 6.77 14.69 2.36
C ALA A 91 7.08 15.74 3.46
N PRO A 92 6.67 17.04 3.34
CA PRO A 92 6.88 18.02 4.39
C PRO A 92 6.13 17.73 5.71
N LEU A 93 5.05 16.93 5.66
CA LEU A 93 4.30 16.51 6.85
C LEU A 93 4.87 15.24 7.44
N ASP A 94 5.07 14.25 6.59
CA ASP A 94 5.68 12.98 6.99
C ASP A 94 6.48 12.38 5.82
N PRO A 95 7.82 12.40 5.90
CA PRO A 95 8.66 11.74 4.91
C PRO A 95 8.41 10.22 4.90
N ASN A 96 7.97 9.64 6.01
CA ASN A 96 7.62 8.23 6.17
C ASN A 96 6.11 8.00 6.13
N ARG A 97 5.34 8.86 5.43
CA ARG A 97 3.89 8.68 5.28
C ARG A 97 3.50 7.27 4.81
N LYS A 98 2.30 6.87 5.19
CA LYS A 98 1.78 5.54 4.84
C LYS A 98 1.43 5.48 3.36
N CYS A 99 1.87 4.41 2.71
CA CYS A 99 1.52 4.01 1.36
C CYS A 99 0.72 2.70 1.43
N VAL A 100 -0.44 2.66 0.78
CA VAL A 100 -1.26 1.45 0.70
C VAL A 100 -1.75 1.21 -0.72
N ILE A 101 -1.83 -0.06 -1.10
CA ILE A 101 -2.47 -0.48 -2.35
C ILE A 101 -3.91 -0.87 -2.08
N LEU A 102 -4.83 -0.36 -2.90
CA LEU A 102 -6.24 -0.73 -2.89
C LEU A 102 -6.60 -1.52 -4.16
N PHE A 103 -6.95 -2.79 -3.96
CA PHE A 103 -7.47 -3.69 -5.01
C PHE A 103 -8.99 -3.57 -5.03
N THR A 104 -9.55 -2.83 -5.99
CA THR A 104 -11.01 -2.69 -6.10
C THR A 104 -11.62 -3.59 -7.18
N GLY A 105 -10.84 -4.49 -7.78
CA GLY A 105 -11.29 -5.42 -8.82
C GLY A 105 -11.40 -4.82 -10.24
N PHE A 106 -11.03 -3.55 -10.42
CA PHE A 106 -11.04 -2.87 -11.72
C PHE A 106 -9.66 -2.28 -12.06
N GLN A 107 -9.15 -1.41 -11.18
CA GLN A 107 -7.82 -0.83 -11.30
C GLN A 107 -7.18 -0.75 -9.92
N ASP A 108 -5.93 -1.18 -9.85
CA ASP A 108 -5.14 -1.12 -8.63
C ASP A 108 -4.67 0.31 -8.43
N THR A 109 -4.85 0.82 -7.21
CA THR A 109 -4.57 2.21 -6.88
C THR A 109 -3.59 2.26 -5.72
N VAL A 110 -2.52 3.04 -5.86
CA VAL A 110 -1.64 3.39 -4.74
C VAL A 110 -2.17 4.66 -4.07
N ILE A 111 -2.10 4.70 -2.74
CA ILE A 111 -2.57 5.82 -1.94
C ILE A 111 -1.49 6.19 -0.93
N ASP A 112 -0.91 7.36 -1.10
CA ASP A 112 -0.05 8.03 -0.11
C ASP A 112 -0.95 8.87 0.81
N TYR A 113 -0.83 8.74 2.14
CA TYR A 113 -1.67 9.53 3.04
C TYR A 113 -1.02 9.88 4.39
N VAL A 114 -1.48 10.99 4.95
CA VAL A 114 -1.15 11.49 6.29
C VAL A 114 -2.43 11.91 7.00
N GLU A 115 -2.51 11.67 8.30
CA GLU A 115 -3.57 12.18 9.17
C GLU A 115 -3.04 13.36 9.99
N CYS A 116 -3.74 14.48 9.99
CA CYS A 116 -3.32 15.71 10.64
C CYS A 116 -4.52 16.57 11.02
N ASN A 117 -4.51 17.17 12.22
CA ASN A 117 -5.58 18.05 12.70
C ASN A 117 -7.00 17.47 12.57
N GLY A 118 -7.13 16.13 12.67
CA GLY A 118 -8.41 15.43 12.53
C GLY A 118 -8.90 15.28 11.07
N GLU A 119 -8.07 15.63 10.08
CA GLU A 119 -8.32 15.42 8.66
C GLU A 119 -7.32 14.42 8.06
N THR A 120 -7.74 13.74 7.00
CA THR A 120 -6.86 12.91 6.18
C THR A 120 -6.50 13.68 4.92
N LEU A 121 -5.20 13.80 4.64
CA LEU A 121 -4.67 14.24 3.35
C LEU A 121 -4.18 13.00 2.60
N ALA A 122 -4.70 12.78 1.39
CA ALA A 122 -4.38 11.59 0.60
C ALA A 122 -4.17 11.92 -0.88
N VAL A 123 -3.22 11.23 -1.50
CA VAL A 123 -2.95 11.27 -2.93
C VAL A 123 -3.11 9.85 -3.47
N ALA A 124 -4.14 9.65 -4.29
CA ALA A 124 -4.40 8.37 -4.95
C ALA A 124 -3.98 8.42 -6.42
N ARG A 125 -3.38 7.34 -6.91
CA ARG A 125 -2.91 7.20 -8.30
C ARG A 125 -3.13 5.79 -8.82
N LEU A 126 -3.56 5.68 -10.07
CA LEU A 126 -3.74 4.39 -10.71
C LEU A 126 -2.37 3.81 -11.07
N ILE A 127 -2.17 2.52 -10.80
CA ILE A 127 -0.90 1.84 -11.11
C ILE A 127 -0.69 1.74 -12.62
N GLY A 128 -1.75 1.51 -13.40
CA GLY A 128 -1.67 1.40 -14.87
C GLY A 128 -1.74 2.73 -15.63
N GLU A 129 -2.14 3.81 -14.96
CA GLU A 129 -2.33 5.15 -15.54
C GLU A 129 -1.83 6.19 -14.52
N PRO A 130 -0.51 6.26 -14.28
CA PRO A 130 0.08 7.01 -13.17
C PRO A 130 -0.14 8.53 -13.24
N GLU A 131 -0.45 9.05 -14.42
CA GLU A 131 -0.83 10.44 -14.68
C GLU A 131 -2.23 10.80 -14.14
N LYS A 132 -3.07 9.80 -13.88
CA LYS A 132 -4.38 9.99 -13.23
C LYS A 132 -4.19 10.05 -11.72
N ILE A 133 -4.28 11.27 -11.19
CA ILE A 133 -4.03 11.58 -9.78
C ILE A 133 -5.28 12.19 -9.16
N CYS A 134 -5.66 11.72 -7.97
CA CYS A 134 -6.66 12.37 -7.13
C CYS A 134 -6.06 12.81 -5.81
N ARG A 135 -6.12 14.12 -5.53
CA ARG A 135 -5.75 14.70 -4.23
C ARG A 135 -7.01 14.95 -3.41
N PHE A 136 -6.98 14.54 -2.15
CA PHE A 136 -8.11 14.62 -1.22
C PHE A 136 -7.65 15.16 0.13
N ALA A 137 -8.44 16.08 0.70
CA ALA A 137 -8.31 16.51 2.09
C ALA A 137 -9.70 16.52 2.75
N GLY A 138 -9.80 16.00 3.97
CA GLY A 138 -11.01 16.12 4.79
C GLY A 138 -11.13 15.06 5.87
N LYS A 139 -12.19 15.14 6.69
CA LYS A 139 -12.44 14.28 7.87
C LYS A 139 -12.74 12.79 7.58
N SER A 140 -12.70 12.39 6.32
CA SER A 140 -13.00 11.00 5.92
C SER A 140 -11.72 10.17 5.82
N ASN A 141 -11.85 8.90 5.42
CA ASN A 141 -10.75 7.97 5.26
C ASN A 141 -9.99 8.19 3.93
N TYR A 142 -8.69 7.90 3.90
CA TYR A 142 -7.82 7.99 2.70
C TYR A 142 -8.37 7.25 1.48
N LYS A 143 -9.16 6.17 1.68
CA LYS A 143 -9.81 5.41 0.59
C LYS A 143 -10.72 6.26 -0.29
N VAL A 144 -11.23 7.38 0.22
CA VAL A 144 -12.06 8.31 -0.55
C VAL A 144 -11.31 8.86 -1.76
N ALA A 145 -10.00 9.09 -1.66
CA ALA A 145 -9.18 9.54 -2.80
C ALA A 145 -9.23 8.53 -3.95
N ALA A 146 -9.09 7.24 -3.65
CA ALA A 146 -9.16 6.18 -4.66
C ALA A 146 -10.57 6.01 -5.23
N VAL A 147 -11.61 6.16 -4.41
CA VAL A 147 -13.01 6.12 -4.88
C VAL A 147 -13.30 7.28 -5.84
N LYS A 148 -12.90 8.49 -5.49
CA LYS A 148 -13.06 9.69 -6.33
C LYS A 148 -12.33 9.53 -7.67
N LEU A 149 -11.07 9.09 -7.62
CA LEU A 149 -10.26 8.82 -8.81
C LEU A 149 -10.96 7.85 -9.76
N LYS A 150 -11.43 6.72 -9.22
CA LYS A 150 -12.13 5.69 -9.99
C LYS A 150 -13.42 6.18 -10.63
N ARG A 151 -14.16 7.05 -9.94
CA ARG A 151 -15.46 7.57 -10.40
C ARG A 151 -15.34 8.82 -11.27
N ASN A 152 -14.12 9.30 -11.53
CA ASN A 152 -13.87 10.61 -12.15
C ASN A 152 -14.62 11.73 -11.43
N GLU A 153 -14.75 11.64 -10.10
CA GLU A 153 -15.31 12.71 -9.28
C GLU A 153 -14.28 13.83 -9.12
N PRO A 154 -14.72 15.08 -8.84
CA PRO A 154 -13.80 16.20 -8.62
C PRO A 154 -12.81 15.91 -7.48
N CYS A 155 -11.53 16.09 -7.77
CA CYS A 155 -10.41 16.03 -6.84
C CYS A 155 -9.81 17.43 -6.68
N LEU A 156 -9.08 17.66 -5.59
CA LEU A 156 -8.38 18.92 -5.40
C LEU A 156 -7.30 19.09 -6.47
N THR A 157 -7.15 20.32 -6.95
CA THR A 157 -5.96 20.71 -7.70
C THR A 157 -4.73 20.60 -6.80
N ARG A 158 -3.53 20.56 -7.41
CA ARG A 158 -2.28 20.53 -6.64
C ARG A 158 -2.15 21.76 -5.74
N GLU A 159 -2.52 22.94 -6.23
CA GLU A 159 -2.44 24.20 -5.45
C GLU A 159 -3.37 24.19 -4.23
N GLU A 160 -4.62 23.75 -4.39
CA GLU A 160 -5.57 23.62 -3.28
C GLU A 160 -5.08 22.61 -2.24
N PHE A 161 -4.51 21.49 -2.70
CA PHE A 161 -3.97 20.47 -1.81
C PHE A 161 -2.74 20.96 -1.04
N LEU A 162 -1.81 21.67 -1.69
CA LEU A 162 -0.64 22.23 -1.02
C LEU A 162 -1.02 23.30 0.02
N LYS A 163 -2.09 24.07 -0.20
CA LYS A 163 -2.64 24.96 0.85
C LYS A 163 -3.08 24.17 2.08
N LYS A 164 -3.72 23.01 1.89
CA LYS A 164 -4.10 22.10 3.00
C LYS A 164 -2.90 21.49 3.70
N VAL A 165 -1.85 21.15 2.96
CA VAL A 165 -0.58 20.70 3.54
C VAL A 165 0.03 21.79 4.43
N GLU A 166 0.09 23.03 3.95
CA GLU A 166 0.62 24.17 4.72
C GLU A 166 -0.25 24.51 5.95
N GLU A 167 -1.58 24.43 5.84
CA GLU A 167 -2.50 24.59 6.98
C GLU A 167 -2.25 23.54 8.07
N CYS A 168 -1.89 22.31 7.68
CA CYS A 168 -1.56 21.24 8.63
C CYS A 168 -0.19 21.43 9.31
N ARG A 169 0.76 22.17 8.71
CA ARG A 169 2.08 22.43 9.31
C ARG A 169 2.05 23.47 10.43
N LYS A 170 0.99 24.27 10.51
CA LYS A 170 0.82 25.36 11.49
C LYS A 170 0.09 24.87 12.72
#